data_AF-A0A2T1E4N2-F1
#
_entry.id   AF-A0A2T1E4N2-F1
#
_cell.length_a   1.000
_cell.length_b   1.000
_cell.length_c   1.000
_cell.angle_alpha   90.00
_cell.angle_beta   90.00
_cell.angle_gamma   90.00
#
_symmetry.space_group_name_H-M   'P 1'
#
loop_
_entity.id
_entity.type
_entity.pdbx_description
1 polymer ?
#
loop_
_entity_poly.entity_id
_entity_poly.type
_entity_poly.pdbx_seq_one_letter_code
_entity_poly.pdbx_strand_id
1 'polypeptide(L)' 'MPDQPAPEIELLRAAYAAFNARDIDAALATMTLDVAWPKAFEGGSAHGHEEVRAYWTKQWSEINPYVEPISFHPEDAGGS' A
#
# COMPACT_ATOMS: atom_id res chain seq x y z
N MET A 1 19.01 -2.43 -23.82
CA MET A 1 18.26 -1.53 -22.93
C MET A 1 18.52 -2.01 -21.52
N PRO A 2 18.81 -1.14 -20.53
CA PRO A 2 18.79 -1.63 -19.16
C PRO A 2 17.37 -2.11 -18.85
N ASP A 3 17.26 -3.19 -18.07
CA ASP A 3 16.01 -3.68 -17.49
C ASP A 3 15.41 -2.59 -16.60
N GLN A 4 14.64 -1.69 -17.20
CA GLN A 4 13.92 -0.67 -16.44
C GLN A 4 12.76 -1.36 -15.72
N PRO A 5 12.59 -1.15 -14.40
CA PRO A 5 11.50 -1.74 -13.65
C PRO A 5 10.15 -1.37 -14.29
N ALA A 6 9.23 -2.33 -14.29
CA ALA A 6 7.88 -2.13 -14.81
C ALA A 6 7.20 -0.97 -14.07
N PRO A 7 6.36 -0.15 -14.73
CA PRO A 7 5.67 0.98 -14.09
C PRO A 7 4.90 0.60 -12.82
N GLU A 8 4.35 -0.60 -12.77
CA GLU A 8 3.63 -1.16 -11.63
C GLU A 8 4.56 -1.36 -10.43
N ILE A 9 5.81 -1.81 -10.67
CA ILE A 9 6.81 -1.97 -9.62
C ILE A 9 7.21 -0.61 -9.04
N GLU A 10 7.38 0.40 -9.89
CA GLU A 10 7.69 1.76 -9.45
C GLU A 10 6.54 2.37 -8.63
N LEU A 11 5.28 2.13 -9.05
CA LEU A 11 4.10 2.54 -8.29
C LEU A 11 4.07 1.89 -6.90
N LEU A 12 4.32 0.59 -6.82
CA LEU A 12 4.38 -0.13 -5.54
C LEU A 12 5.53 0.38 -4.66
N ARG A 13 6.72 0.61 -5.22
CA ARG A 13 7.86 1.20 -4.48
C ARG A 13 7.50 2.56 -3.90
N ALA A 14 6.83 3.42 -4.66
CA ALA A 14 6.38 4.72 -4.19
C ALA A 14 5.37 4.59 -3.03
N ALA A 15 4.43 3.65 -3.12
CA ALA A 15 3.45 3.37 -2.06
C ALA A 15 4.14 2.97 -0.74
N TYR A 16 5.08 2.01 -0.81
CA TYR A 16 5.83 1.57 0.38
C TYR A 16 6.75 2.66 0.95
N ALA A 17 7.40 3.44 0.10
CA ALA A 17 8.23 4.56 0.54
C ALA A 17 7.41 5.62 1.29
N ALA A 18 6.25 6.00 0.76
CA ALA A 18 5.33 6.93 1.41
C ALA A 18 4.79 6.38 2.74
N PHE A 19 4.41 5.09 2.77
CA PHE A 19 3.97 4.42 4.00
C PHE A 19 5.06 4.47 5.09
N ASN A 20 6.30 4.09 4.74
CA ASN A 20 7.43 4.09 5.68
C ASN A 20 7.82 5.50 6.13
N ALA A 21 7.62 6.52 5.29
CA ALA A 21 7.85 7.93 5.61
C ALA A 21 6.73 8.56 6.47
N ARG A 22 5.68 7.80 6.80
CA ARG A 22 4.46 8.30 7.47
C ARG A 22 3.70 9.35 6.66
N ASP A 23 3.82 9.30 5.35
CA ASP A 23 3.07 10.17 4.43
C ASP A 23 1.82 9.44 3.91
N ILE A 24 0.73 9.56 4.67
CA ILE A 24 -0.56 8.94 4.32
C ILE A 24 -1.09 9.49 3.00
N ASP A 25 -0.92 10.79 2.76
CA ASP A 25 -1.44 11.44 1.57
C ASP A 25 -0.76 10.91 0.31
N ALA A 26 0.58 10.83 0.33
CA ALA A 26 1.34 10.28 -0.78
C ALA A 26 1.06 8.79 -1.00
N ALA A 27 0.88 8.01 0.07
CA ALA A 27 0.57 6.59 -0.04
C ALA A 27 -0.84 6.35 -0.60
N LEU A 28 -1.84 7.11 -0.16
CA LEU A 28 -3.20 7.01 -0.70
C LEU A 28 -3.29 7.50 -2.14
N ALA A 29 -2.46 8.47 -2.55
CA ALA A 29 -2.41 8.93 -3.94
C ALA A 29 -1.97 7.84 -4.93
N THR A 30 -1.36 6.73 -4.47
CA THR A 30 -1.02 5.58 -5.33
C THR A 30 -2.18 4.58 -5.46
N MET A 31 -3.31 4.81 -4.79
CA MET A 31 -4.45 3.90 -4.73
C MET A 31 -5.66 4.47 -5.48
N THR A 32 -6.61 3.61 -5.80
CA THR A 32 -7.92 4.04 -6.31
C THR A 32 -8.76 4.63 -5.17
N LEU A 33 -9.64 5.57 -5.50
CA LEU A 33 -10.50 6.23 -4.50
C LEU A 33 -11.41 5.26 -3.74
N ASP A 34 -11.72 4.11 -4.33
CA ASP A 34 -12.56 3.04 -3.82
C ASP A 34 -11.75 1.85 -3.27
N VAL A 35 -10.46 2.05 -2.96
CA VAL A 35 -9.57 1.00 -2.44
C VAL A 35 -10.20 0.23 -1.28
N ALA A 36 -10.11 -1.09 -1.32
CA ALA A 36 -10.47 -1.98 -0.23
C ALA A 36 -9.19 -2.46 0.47
N TRP A 37 -8.86 -1.88 1.62
CA TRP A 37 -7.65 -2.21 2.37
C TRP A 37 -7.95 -3.19 3.52
N PRO A 38 -7.29 -4.37 3.58
CA PRO A 38 -7.54 -5.34 4.65
C PRO A 38 -7.04 -4.83 6.01
N LYS A 39 -7.90 -4.90 7.03
CA LYS A 39 -7.54 -4.55 8.42
C LYS A 39 -7.04 -5.79 9.15
N ALA A 40 -5.74 -6.05 9.06
CA ALA A 40 -5.12 -7.28 9.58
C ALA A 40 -5.37 -7.56 11.08
N PHE A 41 -5.60 -6.52 11.89
CA PHE A 41 -5.75 -6.63 13.35
C PHE A 41 -7.19 -6.54 13.85
N GLU A 42 -8.11 -5.97 13.07
CA GLU A 42 -9.50 -5.71 13.49
C GLU A 42 -10.52 -6.61 12.78
N GLY A 43 -10.09 -7.31 11.72
CA GLY A 43 -10.99 -8.00 10.80
C GLY A 43 -11.70 -7.06 9.83
N GLY A 44 -12.09 -7.60 8.67
CA GLY A 44 -12.73 -6.85 7.60
C GLY A 44 -11.77 -5.95 6.80
N SER A 45 -12.34 -5.00 6.06
CA SER A 45 -11.61 -4.07 5.19
C SER A 45 -12.07 -2.64 5.44
N ALA A 46 -11.14 -1.69 5.34
CA ALA A 46 -11.41 -0.27 5.21
C ALA A 46 -11.67 0.05 3.73
N HIS A 47 -12.72 0.82 3.44
CA HIS A 47 -13.09 1.20 2.08
C HIS A 47 -12.86 2.69 1.83
N GLY A 48 -12.09 2.98 0.79
CA GLY A 48 -11.74 4.33 0.36
C GLY A 48 -10.73 5.04 1.26
N HIS A 49 -10.24 6.17 0.77
CA HIS A 49 -9.11 6.89 1.37
C HIS A 49 -9.36 7.35 2.81
N GLU A 50 -10.59 7.73 3.14
CA GLU A 50 -10.94 8.22 4.49
C GLU A 50 -10.84 7.11 5.55
N GLU A 51 -11.41 5.93 5.27
CA GLU A 51 -11.35 4.82 6.21
C GLU A 51 -9.93 4.26 6.35
N VAL A 52 -9.17 4.18 5.25
CA VAL A 52 -7.76 3.76 5.29
C VAL A 52 -6.92 4.73 6.12
N ARG A 53 -7.11 6.06 5.94
CA ARG A 53 -6.43 7.07 6.76
C ARG A 53 -6.76 6.92 8.22
N ALA A 54 -8.03 6.76 8.58
CA ALA A 54 -8.45 6.60 9.96
C ALA A 54 -7.83 5.34 10.59
N TYR A 55 -7.82 4.23 9.84
CA TYR A 55 -7.21 2.98 10.27
C TYR A 55 -5.70 3.11 10.49
N TRP A 56 -4.95 3.60 9.50
CA TRP A 56 -3.50 3.78 9.64
C TRP A 56 -3.15 4.76 10.73
N THR A 57 -3.83 5.91 10.83
CA THR A 57 -3.59 6.91 11.90
C THR A 57 -3.71 6.28 13.29
N LYS A 58 -4.73 5.45 13.51
CA LYS A 58 -4.88 4.69 14.76
C LYS A 58 -3.72 3.74 14.98
N GLN A 59 -3.43 2.85 14.01
CA GLN A 59 -2.33 1.89 14.14
C GLN A 59 -0.99 2.56 14.43
N TRP A 60 -0.73 3.66 13.73
CA TRP A 60 0.50 4.43 13.77
C TRP A 60 0.73 5.18 15.09
N SER A 61 -0.33 5.39 15.86
CA SER A 61 -0.25 5.93 17.23
C SER A 61 0.16 4.87 18.26
N GLU A 62 -0.07 3.60 17.94
CA GLU A 62 0.23 2.45 18.81
C GLU A 62 1.56 1.79 18.44
N ILE A 63 1.89 1.72 17.15
CA ILE A 63 3.06 1.03 16.62
C ILE A 63 3.77 1.81 15.50
N ASN A 64 5.06 1.52 15.29
CA ASN A 64 5.84 2.06 14.18
C ASN A 64 6.33 0.98 13.20
N PRO A 65 5.45 0.53 12.29
CA PRO A 65 5.83 -0.48 11.31
C PRO A 65 6.75 0.13 10.24
N TYR A 66 7.78 -0.64 9.86
CA TYR A 66 8.61 -0.38 8.69
C TYR A 66 8.56 -1.63 7.81
N VAL A 67 8.23 -1.44 6.53
CA VAL A 67 8.00 -2.55 5.58
C VAL A 67 8.89 -2.35 4.36
N GLU A 68 9.88 -3.23 4.21
CA GLU A 68 10.78 -3.23 3.05
C GLU A 68 10.39 -4.36 2.07
N PRO A 69 9.95 -4.03 0.84
CA PRO A 69 9.65 -5.03 -0.17
C PRO A 69 10.92 -5.76 -0.63
N ILE A 70 10.94 -7.09 -0.49
CA ILE A 70 12.10 -7.93 -0.86
C ILE A 70 12.11 -8.31 -2.35
N SER A 71 10.93 -8.46 -2.96
CA SER A 71 10.76 -8.79 -4.37
C SER A 71 9.36 -8.38 -4.84
N PHE A 72 9.22 -8.16 -6.14
CA PHE A 72 7.94 -7.94 -6.81
C PHE A 72 7.78 -8.98 -7.90
N HIS A 73 6.59 -9.57 -7.96
CA HIS A 73 6.24 -10.55 -8.98
C HIS A 73 4.95 -10.06 -9.64
N PRO A 74 4.87 -10.07 -10.99
CA PRO A 74 3.60 -9.90 -11.64
C PRO A 74 2.69 -11.05 -11.17
N GLU A 75 1.46 -10.73 -10.81
CA GLU A 75 0.47 -11.78 -10.69
C GLU A 75 0.24 -12.32 -12.10
N ASP A 76 0.48 -13.61 -12.30
CA ASP A 76 0.04 -14.27 -13.53
C ASP A 76 -1.46 -14.01 -13.62
N ALA A 77 -1.91 -13.29 -14.65
CA ALA A 77 -3.33 -13.05 -14.89
C ALA A 77 -4.03 -14.41 -14.84
N GLY A 78 -4.75 -14.66 -13.74
CA GLY A 78 -5.17 -16.00 -13.35
C GLY A 78 -5.81 -16.75 -14.51
N GLY A 79 -5.16 -17.81 -14.95
CA GLY A 79 -5.79 -18.81 -15.79
C GLY A 79 -6.73 -19.66 -14.95
N SER A 80 -8.03 -19.53 -15.24
CA SER A 80 -9.20 -20.33 -14.79
C SER A 80 -10.05 -19.72 -13.68
#